data_AF-A0A059CXL4-F1
#
_entry.id   AF-A0A059CXL4-F1
#
_cell.length_a   1.000
_cell.length_b   1.000
_cell.length_c   1.000
_cell.angle_alpha   90.00
_cell.angle_beta   90.00
_cell.angle_gamma   90.00
#
_symmetry.space_group_name_H-M   'P 1'
#
loop_
_entity.id
_entity.type
_entity.pdbx_description
1 polymer ?
#
loop_
_entity_poly.entity_id
_entity_poly.type
_entity_poly.pdbx_seq_one_letter_code
_entity_poly.pdbx_strand_id
1 'polypeptide(L)'
;MVSRHLIGFLVFLILTVANFVDVPQVADLLGLFSWSNSTSAGTNISYSKELLLGTNSLVNLSQITEEEMKVGSLQAAATRWPFFVFLGGSMFCLLSSSICHLFSCHSRCLNIQLLRMDYVGITVMIITSFFPPIYYIFQCEPHWQLIYLGGITAMGMFTVMTLLTPSLSSGKFRAFRAMLFSSMGFFGIVPAIHGCIVNWSNPQRSITLAYESAMALSYIAGTFFYVSRIPERLKPGWFDLAGHSHQIFHVFVIMGALAHYGATLLLLQWRDRVGCNGTV
;
A
#
# COMPACT_ATOMS: atom_id res chain seq x y z
N MET A 1 -7.00 23.37 -0.94
CA MET A 1 -7.39 21.95 -0.96
C MET A 1 -6.39 21.06 -1.72
N VAL A 2 -5.88 21.49 -2.88
CA VAL A 2 -4.92 20.77 -3.75
C VAL A 2 -3.66 20.23 -3.04
N SER A 3 -3.15 20.94 -2.03
CA SER A 3 -1.88 20.60 -1.37
C SER A 3 -1.83 19.19 -0.75
N ARG A 4 -2.93 18.64 -0.23
CA ARG A 4 -2.90 17.34 0.50
C ARG A 4 -2.85 16.11 -0.41
N HIS A 5 -3.51 16.17 -1.56
CA HIS A 5 -3.50 15.06 -2.52
C HIS A 5 -2.13 14.95 -3.20
N LEU A 6 -1.51 16.10 -3.50
CA LEU A 6 -0.17 16.16 -4.04
C LEU A 6 0.86 15.64 -3.04
N ILE A 7 0.72 15.95 -1.75
CA ILE A 7 1.56 15.35 -0.69
C ILE A 7 1.43 13.83 -0.71
N GLY A 8 0.21 13.29 -0.78
CA GLY A 8 0.01 11.84 -0.90
C GLY A 8 0.72 11.25 -2.13
N PHE A 9 0.57 11.87 -3.30
CA PHE A 9 1.28 11.44 -4.51
C PHE A 9 2.79 11.45 -4.33
N LEU A 10 3.35 12.53 -3.75
CA LEU A 10 4.78 12.66 -3.50
C LEU A 10 5.29 11.61 -2.53
N VAL A 11 4.52 11.28 -1.48
CA VAL A 11 4.86 10.19 -0.56
C VAL A 11 4.98 8.86 -1.32
N PHE A 12 3.98 8.49 -2.12
CA PHE A 12 4.02 7.25 -2.88
C PHE A 12 5.09 7.25 -3.98
N LEU A 13 5.39 8.40 -4.58
CA LEU A 13 6.51 8.56 -5.50
C LEU A 13 7.85 8.29 -4.80
N ILE A 14 8.07 8.90 -3.62
CA ILE A 14 9.27 8.68 -2.82
C ILE A 14 9.40 7.21 -2.41
N LEU A 15 8.31 6.59 -1.94
CA LEU A 15 8.31 5.16 -1.61
C LEU A 15 8.65 4.31 -2.84
N THR A 16 8.09 4.63 -4.00
CA THR A 16 8.39 3.91 -5.25
C THR A 16 9.86 4.03 -5.62
N VAL A 17 10.41 5.25 -5.58
CA VAL A 17 11.83 5.50 -5.87
C VAL A 17 12.70 4.76 -4.86
N ALA A 18 12.45 4.88 -3.55
CA ALA A 18 13.21 4.19 -2.52
C ALA A 18 13.29 2.67 -2.76
N ASN A 19 12.16 2.03 -3.04
CA ASN A 19 12.13 0.58 -3.33
C ASN A 19 12.75 0.21 -4.69
N PHE A 20 12.83 1.16 -5.62
CA PHE A 20 13.50 0.95 -6.91
C PHE A 20 15.02 1.07 -6.78
N VAL A 21 15.51 2.03 -5.97
CA VAL A 21 16.94 2.30 -5.81
C VAL A 21 17.60 1.46 -4.69
N ASP A 22 16.83 0.67 -3.92
CA ASP A 22 17.38 -0.44 -3.12
C ASP A 22 17.96 -1.57 -4.02
N VAL A 23 17.91 -1.39 -5.35
CA VAL A 23 18.92 -1.86 -6.30
C VAL A 23 20.11 -0.88 -6.27
N PRO A 24 21.31 -1.32 -5.86
CA PRO A 24 22.25 -0.72 -4.89
C PRO A 24 22.69 0.74 -5.15
N GLN A 25 21.78 1.72 -5.18
CA GLN A 25 22.12 3.12 -5.46
C GLN A 25 21.44 4.18 -4.55
N VAL A 26 20.46 3.87 -3.67
CA VAL A 26 19.83 4.93 -2.81
C VAL A 26 20.62 5.29 -1.55
N ALA A 27 21.58 4.47 -1.11
CA ALA A 27 22.32 4.75 0.12
C ALA A 27 22.96 6.15 0.11
N ASP A 28 23.32 6.65 -1.09
CA ASP A 28 23.88 7.98 -1.30
C ASP A 28 22.85 9.12 -1.24
N LEU A 29 21.58 8.86 -1.58
CA LEU A 29 20.54 9.89 -1.58
C LEU A 29 20.02 10.19 -0.16
N LEU A 30 19.95 9.18 0.70
CA LEU A 30 19.57 9.33 2.12
C LEU A 30 20.69 9.95 2.96
N GLY A 31 21.96 9.80 2.55
CA GLY A 31 23.09 10.53 3.13
C GLY A 31 23.03 12.04 2.89
N LEU A 32 22.38 12.47 1.81
CA LEU A 32 22.21 13.89 1.45
C LEU A 32 21.19 14.62 2.34
N PHE A 33 20.26 13.88 2.96
CA PHE A 33 19.29 14.41 3.93
C PHE A 33 19.73 14.26 5.40
N SER A 34 20.66 13.35 5.71
CA SER A 34 21.16 13.15 7.07
C SER A 34 22.33 14.07 7.44
N TRP A 35 22.98 14.72 6.47
CA TRP A 35 24.01 15.73 6.74
C TRP A 35 23.41 17.13 7.01
N SER A 36 22.52 17.21 7.99
CA SER A 36 22.26 18.47 8.71
C SER A 36 21.87 18.16 10.15
N ASN A 37 22.84 17.68 10.92
CA ASN A 37 22.99 17.92 12.36
C ASN A 37 24.14 17.04 12.89
N SER A 38 25.36 17.55 12.81
CA SER A 38 26.49 17.05 13.59
C SER A 38 26.99 18.15 14.51
N THR A 39 26.82 17.95 15.81
CA THR A 39 27.70 18.58 16.81
C THR A 39 27.92 17.63 17.99
N SER A 40 29.16 17.13 18.06
CA SER A 40 30.01 16.91 19.25
C SER A 40 29.95 15.59 20.07
N ALA A 41 31.17 15.09 20.29
CA ALA A 41 31.70 14.18 21.33
C ALA A 41 31.25 12.69 21.26
N GLY A 42 32.11 11.67 21.20
CA GLY A 42 33.54 11.52 21.42
C GLY A 42 33.82 10.65 22.65
N THR A 43 34.07 9.34 22.48
CA THR A 43 34.98 8.51 23.33
C THR A 43 35.06 7.05 22.83
N ASN A 44 36.31 6.59 22.64
CA ASN A 44 36.72 5.19 22.42
C ASN A 44 36.65 4.37 23.72
N ILE A 45 36.62 3.03 23.64
CA ILE A 45 37.46 2.10 24.44
C ILE A 45 37.42 0.68 23.85
N SER A 46 38.63 0.12 23.74
CA SER A 46 39.08 -1.22 23.35
C SER A 46 38.64 -2.32 24.31
N TYR A 47 38.36 -3.54 23.82
CA TYR A 47 38.80 -4.80 24.46
C TYR A 47 38.84 -5.94 23.42
N SER A 48 39.98 -6.08 22.75
CA SER A 48 40.37 -7.23 21.92
C SER A 48 41.31 -8.14 22.71
N LYS A 49 40.79 -9.20 23.35
CA LYS A 49 41.64 -10.27 23.93
C LYS A 49 40.90 -11.58 24.23
N GLU A 50 40.18 -12.14 23.25
CA GLU A 50 39.72 -13.55 23.28
C GLU A 50 39.83 -14.23 21.90
N LEU A 51 40.85 -13.88 21.09
CA LEU A 51 41.01 -14.34 19.70
C LEU A 51 42.05 -15.47 19.51
N LEU A 52 42.29 -16.36 20.48
CA LEU A 52 43.38 -17.35 20.32
C LEU A 52 43.13 -18.72 20.96
N LEU A 53 41.89 -19.22 20.92
CA LEU A 53 41.57 -20.60 21.30
C LEU A 53 40.36 -21.21 20.55
N GLY A 54 40.10 -20.76 19.32
CA GLY A 54 38.91 -21.15 18.53
C GLY A 54 39.16 -21.71 17.13
N THR A 55 40.40 -22.04 16.77
CA THR A 55 40.78 -22.27 15.36
C THR A 55 40.20 -23.56 14.75
N ASN A 56 39.84 -24.56 15.57
CA ASN A 56 39.23 -25.81 15.07
C ASN A 56 37.70 -25.71 14.89
N SER A 57 37.03 -24.72 15.49
CA SER A 57 35.61 -24.46 15.30
C SER A 57 35.33 -23.52 14.13
N LEU A 58 36.30 -22.68 13.74
CA LEU A 58 36.15 -21.72 12.65
C LEU A 58 36.10 -22.40 11.27
N VAL A 59 36.80 -23.52 11.09
CA VAL A 59 36.79 -24.28 9.82
C VAL A 59 35.44 -24.96 9.60
N ASN A 60 34.81 -25.46 10.66
CA ASN A 60 33.47 -26.03 10.59
C ASN A 60 32.40 -24.94 10.48
N LEU A 61 32.58 -23.80 11.15
CA LEU A 61 31.68 -22.66 11.04
C LEU A 61 31.75 -22.00 9.66
N SER A 62 32.92 -21.92 9.02
CA SER A 62 33.07 -21.41 7.65
C SER A 62 32.40 -22.31 6.61
N GLN A 63 32.41 -23.63 6.82
CA GLN A 63 31.71 -24.57 5.94
C GLN A 63 30.19 -24.51 6.12
N ILE A 64 29.72 -24.37 7.37
CA ILE A 64 28.29 -24.18 7.69
C ILE A 64 27.81 -22.81 7.21
N THR A 65 28.61 -21.75 7.33
CA THR A 65 28.26 -20.41 6.79
C THR A 65 28.36 -20.32 5.28
N GLU A 66 29.24 -21.07 4.61
CA GLU A 66 29.24 -21.16 3.15
C GLU A 66 28.04 -21.95 2.61
N GLU A 67 27.58 -23.00 3.30
CA GLU A 67 26.34 -23.69 2.94
C GLU A 67 25.09 -22.87 3.29
N GLU A 68 25.03 -22.18 4.44
CA GLU A 68 23.94 -21.23 4.74
C GLU A 68 23.95 -20.01 3.80
N MET A 69 25.10 -19.51 3.39
CA MET A 69 25.18 -18.44 2.37
C MET A 69 24.78 -18.95 0.99
N LYS A 70 25.15 -20.18 0.60
CA LYS A 70 24.70 -20.76 -0.67
C LYS A 70 23.20 -21.03 -0.67
N VAL A 71 22.67 -21.59 0.41
CA VAL A 71 21.22 -21.84 0.57
C VAL A 71 20.43 -20.53 0.69
N GLY A 72 20.99 -19.49 1.33
CA GLY A 72 20.41 -18.15 1.35
C GLY A 72 20.49 -17.42 0.01
N SER A 73 21.49 -17.72 -0.83
CA SER A 73 21.67 -17.09 -2.15
C SER A 73 20.89 -17.77 -3.28
N LEU A 74 20.42 -19.00 -3.08
CA LEU A 74 19.66 -19.77 -4.08
C LEU A 74 18.14 -19.70 -3.87
N GLN A 75 17.68 -18.91 -2.89
CA GLN A 75 16.28 -18.52 -2.79
C GLN A 75 16.06 -17.36 -3.77
N ALA A 76 15.45 -17.62 -4.93
CA ALA A 76 15.13 -16.58 -5.91
C ALA A 76 14.36 -15.46 -5.20
N ALA A 77 14.91 -14.24 -5.21
CA ALA A 77 14.31 -13.07 -4.58
C ALA A 77 12.86 -12.93 -5.06
N ALA A 78 11.95 -12.60 -4.13
CA ALA A 78 10.53 -12.58 -4.43
C ALA A 78 10.21 -11.58 -5.54
N THR A 79 9.21 -11.92 -6.36
CA THR A 79 8.77 -11.09 -7.46
C THR A 79 8.19 -9.76 -6.98
N ARG A 80 8.75 -8.63 -7.44
CA ARG A 80 8.38 -7.27 -6.96
C ARG A 80 7.33 -6.55 -7.81
N TRP A 81 6.99 -7.04 -9.02
CA TRP A 81 6.01 -6.37 -9.87
C TRP A 81 4.62 -6.15 -9.21
N PRO A 82 4.05 -7.07 -8.39
CA PRO A 82 2.74 -6.85 -7.77
C PRO A 82 2.73 -5.64 -6.84
N PHE A 83 3.83 -5.45 -6.11
CA PHE A 83 4.06 -4.31 -5.24
C PHE A 83 4.08 -2.98 -6.03
N PHE A 84 4.81 -2.93 -7.14
CA PHE A 84 4.85 -1.74 -8.00
C PHE A 84 3.51 -1.44 -8.70
N VAL A 85 2.70 -2.47 -8.99
CA VAL A 85 1.33 -2.27 -9.50
C VAL A 85 0.47 -1.53 -8.49
N PHE A 86 0.53 -1.88 -7.20
CA PHE A 86 -0.16 -1.16 -6.14
C PHE A 86 0.34 0.29 -6.00
N LEU A 87 1.66 0.51 -6.00
CA LEU A 87 2.24 1.85 -5.90
C LEU A 87 1.82 2.74 -7.08
N GLY A 88 1.91 2.21 -8.31
CA GLY A 88 1.48 2.91 -9.51
C GLY A 88 -0.01 3.25 -9.51
N GLY A 89 -0.87 2.31 -9.08
CA GLY A 89 -2.30 2.56 -8.92
C GLY A 89 -2.62 3.62 -7.87
N SER A 90 -1.91 3.61 -6.74
CA SER A 90 -2.03 4.63 -5.69
C SER A 90 -1.61 6.02 -6.19
N MET A 91 -0.49 6.10 -6.90
CA MET A 91 -0.01 7.33 -7.54
C MET A 91 -1.02 7.86 -8.57
N PHE A 92 -1.56 6.98 -9.42
CA PHE A 92 -2.57 7.36 -10.41
C PHE A 92 -3.82 7.95 -9.74
N CYS A 93 -4.32 7.29 -8.69
CA CYS A 93 -5.48 7.78 -7.93
C CYS A 93 -5.23 9.15 -7.30
N LEU A 94 -4.10 9.32 -6.61
CA LEU A 94 -3.80 10.58 -5.91
C LEU A 94 -3.53 11.73 -6.90
N LEU A 95 -2.91 11.43 -8.04
CA LEU A 95 -2.67 12.39 -9.11
C LEU A 95 -3.98 12.80 -9.80
N SER A 96 -4.83 11.84 -10.18
CA SER A 96 -6.11 12.15 -10.82
C SER A 96 -7.00 12.99 -9.90
N SER A 97 -7.01 12.68 -8.61
CA SER A 97 -7.69 13.47 -7.58
C SER A 97 -7.13 14.89 -7.44
N SER A 98 -5.81 15.02 -7.44
CA SER A 98 -5.12 16.32 -7.38
C SER A 98 -5.49 17.21 -8.58
N ILE A 99 -5.42 16.66 -9.79
CA ILE A 99 -5.77 17.37 -11.04
C ILE A 99 -7.24 17.77 -11.01
N CYS A 100 -8.13 16.86 -10.59
CA CYS A 100 -9.56 17.13 -10.50
C CYS A 100 -9.86 18.34 -9.60
N HIS A 101 -9.27 18.38 -8.41
CA HIS A 101 -9.49 19.48 -7.46
C HIS A 101 -8.74 20.76 -7.82
N LEU A 102 -7.66 20.69 -8.61
CA LEU A 102 -6.96 21.88 -9.10
C LEU A 102 -7.75 22.58 -10.21
N PHE A 103 -8.33 21.82 -11.15
CA PHE A 103 -9.03 22.37 -12.31
C PHE A 103 -10.55 22.37 -12.17
N SER A 104 -11.08 22.14 -10.97
CA SER A 104 -12.54 22.04 -10.73
C SER A 104 -13.31 23.31 -11.11
N CYS A 105 -12.67 24.48 -11.08
CA CYS A 105 -13.30 25.76 -11.38
C CYS A 105 -13.16 26.21 -12.84
N HIS A 106 -12.47 25.44 -13.68
CA HIS A 106 -12.11 25.88 -15.04
C HIS A 106 -13.31 25.89 -16.01
N SER A 107 -13.98 24.75 -16.19
CA SER A 107 -15.19 24.67 -17.01
C SER A 107 -16.08 23.50 -16.56
N ARG A 108 -17.39 23.61 -16.79
CA ARG A 108 -18.35 22.56 -16.40
C ARG A 108 -18.07 21.21 -17.07
N CYS A 109 -17.72 21.23 -18.35
CA CYS A 109 -17.41 20.00 -19.11
C CYS A 109 -16.15 19.32 -18.55
N LEU A 110 -15.07 20.08 -18.37
CA LEU A 110 -13.80 19.57 -17.83
C LEU A 110 -13.98 19.05 -16.39
N ASN A 111 -14.70 19.78 -15.55
CA ASN A 111 -14.99 19.37 -14.17
C ASN A 111 -15.68 17.99 -14.11
N ILE A 112 -16.68 17.75 -14.97
CA ILE A 112 -17.38 16.46 -15.03
C ILE A 112 -16.45 15.34 -15.47
N GLN A 113 -15.59 15.59 -16.47
CA GLN A 113 -14.61 14.60 -16.93
C GLN A 113 -13.58 14.28 -15.84
N LEU A 114 -13.05 15.30 -15.17
CA LEU A 114 -12.06 15.12 -14.11
C LEU A 114 -12.63 14.41 -12.89
N LEU A 115 -13.87 14.71 -12.49
CA LEU A 115 -14.57 13.99 -11.42
C LEU A 115 -14.73 12.49 -11.76
N ARG A 116 -15.01 12.17 -13.02
CA ARG A 116 -15.07 10.77 -13.47
C ARG A 116 -13.70 10.11 -13.41
N MET A 117 -12.64 10.81 -13.83
CA MET A 117 -11.27 10.30 -13.72
C MET A 117 -10.81 10.10 -12.27
N ASP A 118 -11.26 10.95 -11.34
CA ASP A 118 -11.04 10.78 -9.89
C ASP A 118 -11.71 9.48 -9.40
N TYR A 119 -12.97 9.22 -9.79
CA TYR A 119 -13.65 7.96 -9.48
C TYR A 119 -12.99 6.72 -10.10
N VAL A 120 -12.50 6.83 -11.34
CA VAL A 120 -11.70 5.77 -11.96
C VAL A 120 -10.41 5.54 -11.17
N GLY A 121 -9.77 6.61 -10.72
CA GLY A 121 -8.60 6.56 -9.84
C GLY A 121 -8.83 5.71 -8.59
N ILE A 122 -9.92 5.97 -7.86
CA ILE A 122 -10.30 5.18 -6.67
C ILE A 122 -10.47 3.70 -7.04
N THR A 123 -11.16 3.42 -8.15
CA THR A 123 -11.41 2.04 -8.59
C THR A 123 -10.10 1.32 -8.94
N VAL A 124 -9.20 2.00 -9.65
CA VAL A 124 -7.87 1.48 -10.00
C VAL A 124 -7.04 1.22 -8.75
N MET A 125 -7.05 2.13 -7.78
CA MET A 125 -6.34 1.93 -6.51
C MET A 125 -6.84 0.68 -5.78
N ILE A 126 -8.16 0.48 -5.71
CA ILE A 126 -8.74 -0.73 -5.08
C ILE A 126 -8.34 -1.99 -5.84
N ILE A 127 -8.43 -2.02 -7.18
CA ILE A 127 -8.02 -3.20 -7.95
C ILE A 127 -6.55 -3.51 -7.72
N THR A 128 -5.68 -2.51 -7.88
CA THR A 128 -4.22 -2.68 -7.79
C THR A 128 -3.74 -3.01 -6.38
N SER A 129 -4.44 -2.57 -5.32
CA SER A 129 -4.09 -2.92 -3.95
C SER A 129 -4.29 -4.41 -3.65
N PHE A 130 -5.15 -5.12 -4.38
CA PHE A 130 -5.32 -6.56 -4.21
C PHE A 130 -4.18 -7.38 -4.83
N PHE A 131 -3.42 -6.83 -5.77
CA PHE A 131 -2.35 -7.57 -6.45
C PHE A 131 -1.26 -8.10 -5.50
N PRO A 132 -0.59 -7.26 -4.68
CA PRO A 132 0.43 -7.75 -3.78
C PRO A 132 -0.06 -8.79 -2.77
N PRO A 133 -1.12 -8.56 -1.96
CA PRO A 133 -1.52 -9.52 -0.94
C PRO A 133 -1.99 -10.85 -1.55
N ILE A 134 -2.78 -10.82 -2.63
CA ILE A 134 -3.24 -12.05 -3.29
C ILE A 134 -2.06 -12.82 -3.91
N TYR A 135 -1.15 -12.12 -4.59
CA TYR A 135 0.00 -12.76 -5.21
C TYR A 135 0.93 -13.40 -4.15
N TYR A 136 1.25 -12.68 -3.07
CA TYR A 136 2.18 -13.18 -2.05
C TYR A 136 1.58 -14.26 -1.14
N ILE A 137 0.29 -14.14 -0.78
CA ILE A 137 -0.39 -15.14 0.05
C ILE A 137 -0.61 -16.45 -0.70
N PHE A 138 -0.99 -16.37 -1.98
CA PHE A 138 -1.31 -17.53 -2.81
C PHE A 138 -0.22 -17.83 -3.84
N GLN A 139 1.03 -17.43 -3.60
CA GLN A 139 2.13 -17.59 -4.57
C GLN A 139 2.26 -19.03 -5.10
N CYS A 140 1.99 -20.01 -4.24
CA CYS A 140 2.11 -21.43 -4.55
C CYS A 140 0.81 -22.04 -5.10
N GLU A 141 -0.30 -21.30 -5.08
CA GLU A 141 -1.61 -21.74 -5.58
C GLU A 141 -2.16 -20.75 -6.62
N PRO A 142 -1.67 -20.79 -7.88
CA PRO A 142 -2.01 -19.80 -8.91
C PRO A 142 -3.50 -19.79 -9.27
N HIS A 143 -4.21 -20.88 -9.02
CA HIS A 143 -5.65 -20.96 -9.23
C HIS A 143 -6.42 -19.90 -8.43
N TRP A 144 -6.09 -19.74 -7.14
CA TRP A 144 -6.73 -18.75 -6.26
C TRP A 144 -6.35 -17.32 -6.63
N GLN A 145 -5.12 -17.09 -7.10
CA GLN A 145 -4.73 -15.79 -7.62
C GLN A 145 -5.64 -15.37 -8.78
N LEU A 146 -5.87 -16.28 -9.74
CA LEU A 146 -6.74 -15.99 -10.90
C LEU A 146 -8.18 -15.70 -10.47
N ILE A 147 -8.73 -16.49 -9.55
CA ILE A 147 -10.11 -16.30 -9.06
C ILE A 147 -10.25 -14.93 -8.37
N TYR A 148 -9.37 -14.61 -7.42
CA TYR A 148 -9.50 -13.38 -6.65
C TYR A 148 -9.15 -12.13 -7.44
N LEU A 149 -8.06 -12.16 -8.23
CA LEU A 149 -7.68 -11.02 -9.08
C LEU A 149 -8.67 -10.84 -10.24
N GLY A 150 -9.18 -11.92 -10.82
CA GLY A 150 -10.24 -11.87 -11.82
C GLY A 150 -11.53 -11.28 -11.24
N GLY A 151 -11.93 -11.73 -10.05
CA GLY A 151 -13.12 -11.24 -9.34
C GLY A 151 -13.07 -9.75 -9.04
N ILE A 152 -11.99 -9.26 -8.41
CA ILE A 152 -11.86 -7.83 -8.09
C ILE A 152 -11.77 -6.96 -9.35
N THR A 153 -11.12 -7.46 -10.41
CA THR A 153 -11.04 -6.76 -11.70
C THR A 153 -12.42 -6.67 -12.36
N ALA A 154 -13.22 -7.75 -12.35
CA ALA A 154 -14.58 -7.75 -12.88
C ALA A 154 -15.50 -6.78 -12.11
N MET A 155 -15.44 -6.80 -10.77
CA MET A 155 -16.17 -5.85 -9.92
C MET A 155 -15.75 -4.39 -10.18
N GLY A 156 -14.44 -4.16 -10.37
CA GLY A 156 -13.92 -2.85 -10.68
C GLY A 156 -14.32 -2.36 -12.07
N MET A 157 -14.32 -3.23 -13.08
CA MET A 157 -14.83 -2.90 -14.42
C MET A 157 -16.31 -2.51 -14.38
N PHE A 158 -17.12 -3.29 -13.66
CA PHE A 158 -18.53 -2.95 -13.43
C PHE A 158 -18.68 -1.57 -12.75
N THR A 159 -17.85 -1.28 -11.75
CA THR A 159 -17.84 0.01 -11.04
C THR A 159 -17.44 1.15 -11.97
N VAL A 160 -16.39 1.00 -12.78
CA VAL A 160 -15.98 2.01 -13.78
C VAL A 160 -17.11 2.29 -14.77
N MET A 161 -17.72 1.25 -15.36
CA MET A 161 -18.83 1.43 -16.31
C MET A 161 -20.01 2.20 -15.68
N THR A 162 -20.31 1.87 -14.42
CA THR A 162 -21.35 2.55 -13.64
C THR A 162 -21.02 4.02 -13.38
N LEU A 163 -19.77 4.33 -13.02
CA LEU A 163 -19.34 5.68 -12.64
C LEU A 163 -19.05 6.59 -13.84
N LEU A 164 -18.79 6.02 -15.02
CA LEU A 164 -18.71 6.77 -16.27
C LEU A 164 -20.11 7.18 -16.79
N THR A 165 -21.17 6.53 -16.30
CA THR A 165 -22.56 6.86 -16.66
C THR A 165 -23.00 8.18 -15.98
N PRO A 166 -23.39 9.23 -16.75
CA PRO A 166 -23.66 10.57 -16.20
C PRO A 166 -24.76 10.64 -15.14
N SER A 167 -25.80 9.82 -15.26
CA SER A 167 -26.92 9.81 -14.31
C SER A 167 -26.50 9.30 -12.94
N LEU A 168 -25.67 8.25 -12.92
CA LEU A 168 -25.22 7.54 -11.72
C LEU A 168 -24.01 8.20 -11.04
N SER A 169 -23.25 9.03 -11.77
CA SER A 169 -22.14 9.81 -11.21
C SER A 169 -22.58 11.12 -10.51
N SER A 170 -23.87 11.45 -10.54
CA SER A 170 -24.38 12.72 -10.00
C SER A 170 -24.28 12.80 -8.46
N GLY A 171 -24.31 14.02 -7.91
CA GLY A 171 -24.19 14.26 -6.46
C GLY A 171 -25.26 13.54 -5.62
N LYS A 172 -26.43 13.25 -6.20
CA LYS A 172 -27.54 12.51 -5.55
C LYS A 172 -27.19 11.06 -5.23
N PHE A 173 -26.36 10.42 -6.04
CA PHE A 173 -25.97 9.01 -5.88
C PHE A 173 -24.69 8.83 -5.06
N ARG A 174 -24.39 9.74 -4.14
CA ARG A 174 -23.18 9.67 -3.31
C ARG A 174 -23.09 8.38 -2.50
N ALA A 175 -24.17 8.02 -1.81
CA ALA A 175 -24.23 6.79 -1.03
C ALA A 175 -24.10 5.55 -1.92
N PHE A 176 -24.70 5.57 -3.11
CA PHE A 176 -24.55 4.50 -4.10
C PHE A 176 -23.10 4.31 -4.54
N ARG A 177 -22.36 5.40 -4.83
CA ARG A 177 -20.91 5.31 -5.12
C ARG A 177 -20.12 4.72 -3.95
N ALA A 178 -20.39 5.18 -2.73
CA ALA A 178 -19.75 4.63 -1.54
C ALA A 178 -20.02 3.13 -1.41
N MET A 179 -21.25 2.66 -1.67
CA MET A 179 -21.58 1.23 -1.65
C MET A 179 -20.81 0.42 -2.71
N LEU A 180 -20.63 0.95 -3.92
CA LEU A 180 -19.82 0.29 -4.96
C LEU A 180 -18.36 0.11 -4.53
N PHE A 181 -17.74 1.16 -3.99
CA PHE A 181 -16.35 1.07 -3.51
C PHE A 181 -16.23 0.18 -2.27
N SER A 182 -17.18 0.28 -1.33
CA SER A 182 -17.20 -0.55 -0.13
C SER A 182 -17.40 -2.02 -0.46
N SER A 183 -18.23 -2.38 -1.44
CA SER A 183 -18.43 -3.79 -1.83
C SER A 183 -17.15 -4.40 -2.40
N MET A 184 -16.39 -3.65 -3.19
CA MET A 184 -15.06 -4.05 -3.64
C MET A 184 -14.09 -4.23 -2.47
N GLY A 185 -14.12 -3.35 -1.47
CA GLY A 185 -13.32 -3.50 -0.25
C GLY A 185 -13.70 -4.75 0.55
N PHE A 186 -15.00 -4.98 0.76
CA PHE A 186 -15.50 -6.14 1.50
C PHE A 186 -15.23 -7.47 0.82
N PHE A 187 -15.11 -7.50 -0.52
CA PHE A 187 -14.64 -8.67 -1.24
C PHE A 187 -13.30 -9.19 -0.70
N GLY A 188 -12.42 -8.30 -0.22
CA GLY A 188 -11.13 -8.64 0.40
C GLY A 188 -11.20 -9.47 1.68
N ILE A 189 -12.34 -9.52 2.37
CA ILE A 189 -12.52 -10.36 3.57
C ILE A 189 -12.37 -11.84 3.22
N VAL A 190 -12.92 -12.27 2.07
CA VAL A 190 -12.88 -13.66 1.63
C VAL A 190 -11.45 -14.17 1.42
N PRO A 191 -10.61 -13.54 0.57
CA PRO A 191 -9.22 -13.97 0.40
C PRO A 191 -8.38 -13.75 1.66
N ALA A 192 -8.69 -12.77 2.51
CA ALA A 192 -7.99 -12.60 3.78
C ALA A 192 -8.22 -13.79 4.73
N ILE A 193 -9.47 -14.21 4.92
CA ILE A 193 -9.82 -15.39 5.74
C ILE A 193 -9.18 -16.64 5.15
N HIS A 194 -9.34 -16.84 3.84
CA HIS A 194 -8.77 -18.01 3.16
C HIS A 194 -7.23 -18.04 3.29
N GLY A 195 -6.57 -16.90 3.07
CA GLY A 195 -5.13 -16.76 3.23
C GLY A 195 -4.64 -17.05 4.64
N CYS A 196 -5.40 -16.66 5.66
CA CYS A 196 -5.07 -16.95 7.07
C CYS A 196 -5.17 -18.43 7.43
N ILE A 197 -6.10 -19.15 6.80
CA ILE A 197 -6.29 -20.59 6.99
C ILE A 197 -5.14 -21.35 6.33
N VAL A 198 -4.87 -21.05 5.05
CA VAL A 198 -3.83 -21.76 4.27
C VAL A 198 -2.43 -21.46 4.81
N ASN A 199 -2.18 -20.24 5.26
CA ASN A 199 -0.87 -19.82 5.78
C ASN A 199 -0.87 -19.68 7.30
N TRP A 200 -1.50 -20.63 8.01
CA TRP A 200 -1.69 -20.55 9.46
C TRP A 200 -0.39 -20.43 10.26
N SER A 201 0.68 -21.09 9.78
CA SER A 201 2.00 -21.13 10.42
C SER A 201 2.85 -19.88 10.18
N ASN A 202 2.38 -18.91 9.38
CA ASN A 202 3.16 -17.71 9.08
C ASN A 202 3.35 -16.85 10.36
N PRO A 203 4.59 -16.66 10.86
CA PRO A 203 4.84 -15.89 12.07
C PRO A 203 4.50 -14.39 11.93
N GLN A 204 4.51 -13.86 10.70
CA GLN A 204 4.16 -12.46 10.41
C GLN A 204 2.65 -12.25 10.22
N ARG A 205 1.83 -13.30 10.24
CA ARG A 205 0.38 -13.20 9.98
C ARG A 205 -0.31 -12.18 10.88
N SER A 206 -0.04 -12.21 12.19
CA SER A 206 -0.73 -11.33 13.15
C SER A 206 -0.43 -9.85 12.91
N ILE A 207 0.83 -9.51 12.59
CA ILE A 207 1.21 -8.13 12.30
C ILE A 207 0.69 -7.69 10.92
N THR A 208 0.75 -8.56 9.89
CA THR A 208 0.14 -8.27 8.59
C THR A 208 -1.36 -8.02 8.72
N LEU A 209 -2.08 -8.86 9.46
CA LEU A 209 -3.50 -8.67 9.74
C LEU A 209 -3.80 -7.38 10.51
N ALA A 210 -2.91 -6.96 11.41
CA ALA A 210 -3.07 -5.68 12.11
C ALA A 210 -2.97 -4.50 11.15
N TYR A 211 -2.02 -4.51 10.20
CA TYR A 211 -1.91 -3.48 9.16
C TYR A 211 -3.11 -3.49 8.20
N GLU A 212 -3.56 -4.66 7.76
CA GLU A 212 -4.76 -4.82 6.92
C GLU A 212 -6.03 -4.34 7.66
N SER A 213 -6.13 -4.62 8.97
CA SER A 213 -7.23 -4.13 9.81
C SER A 213 -7.17 -2.61 9.98
N ALA A 214 -5.97 -2.04 10.16
CA ALA A 214 -5.79 -0.59 10.23
C ALA A 214 -6.17 0.08 8.90
N MET A 215 -5.85 -0.53 7.76
CA MET A 215 -6.33 -0.09 6.45
C MET A 215 -7.86 -0.12 6.38
N ALA A 216 -8.49 -1.26 6.71
CA ALA A 216 -9.93 -1.43 6.64
C ALA A 216 -10.67 -0.41 7.52
N LEU A 217 -10.22 -0.22 8.76
CA LEU A 217 -10.77 0.78 9.68
C LEU A 217 -10.61 2.20 9.14
N SER A 218 -9.47 2.53 8.54
CA SER A 218 -9.24 3.82 7.92
C SER A 218 -10.23 4.09 6.78
N TYR A 219 -10.42 3.13 5.88
CA TYR A 219 -11.38 3.29 4.77
C TYR A 219 -12.84 3.35 5.24
N ILE A 220 -13.22 2.58 6.26
CA ILE A 220 -14.56 2.65 6.86
C ILE A 220 -14.79 4.03 7.48
N ALA A 221 -13.84 4.53 8.27
CA ALA A 221 -13.92 5.85 8.89
C ALA A 221 -13.98 6.96 7.85
N GLY A 222 -13.11 6.92 6.83
CA GLY A 222 -13.14 7.89 5.73
C GLY A 222 -14.49 7.89 5.00
N THR A 223 -15.00 6.71 4.64
CA THR A 223 -16.30 6.56 3.96
C THR A 223 -17.44 7.11 4.80
N PHE A 224 -17.41 6.87 6.12
CA PHE A 224 -18.38 7.45 7.05
C PHE A 224 -18.39 8.98 6.99
N PHE A 225 -17.24 9.65 7.04
CA PHE A 225 -17.16 11.11 6.92
C PHE A 225 -17.68 11.58 5.56
N TYR A 226 -17.23 10.96 4.46
CA TYR A 226 -17.64 11.31 3.10
C TYR A 226 -19.17 11.26 2.88
N VAL A 227 -19.82 10.21 3.39
CA VAL A 227 -21.27 10.02 3.27
C VAL A 227 -22.03 10.95 4.21
N SER A 228 -21.61 11.04 5.48
CA SER A 228 -22.34 11.79 6.52
C SER A 228 -22.26 13.31 6.37
N ARG A 229 -21.21 13.83 5.71
CA ARG A 229 -20.88 15.26 5.63
C ARG A 229 -20.61 15.91 6.99
N ILE A 230 -20.10 15.15 7.95
CA ILE A 230 -19.68 15.69 9.24
C ILE A 230 -18.20 16.12 9.11
N PRO A 231 -17.81 17.30 9.62
CA PRO A 231 -18.56 18.19 10.51
C PRO A 231 -19.34 19.34 9.83
N GLU A 232 -19.19 19.56 8.51
CA GLU A 232 -19.78 20.72 7.82
C GLU A 232 -21.31 20.73 7.81
N ARG A 233 -21.95 19.56 7.93
CA ARG A 233 -23.40 19.43 8.11
C ARG A 233 -23.87 19.98 9.46
N LEU A 234 -23.03 19.92 10.49
CA LEU A 234 -23.37 20.33 11.86
C LEU A 234 -23.15 21.84 12.07
N LYS A 235 -22.13 22.41 11.42
CA LYS A 235 -21.87 23.87 11.43
C LYS A 235 -21.54 24.37 10.02
N PRO A 236 -22.56 24.70 9.21
CA PRO A 236 -22.35 25.31 7.90
C PRO A 236 -21.54 26.60 7.99
N GLY A 237 -20.62 26.85 7.06
CA GLY A 237 -19.77 28.04 7.02
C GLY A 237 -18.45 27.93 7.81
N TRP A 238 -18.40 27.09 8.85
CA TRP A 238 -17.18 26.95 9.68
C TRP A 238 -16.08 26.12 9.03
N PHE A 239 -16.47 25.17 8.16
CA PHE A 239 -15.55 24.18 7.58
C PHE A 239 -15.32 24.40 6.08
N ASP A 240 -15.63 25.59 5.57
CA ASP A 240 -15.58 25.88 4.13
C ASP A 240 -14.16 25.82 3.56
N LEU A 241 -13.14 26.21 4.35
CA LEU A 241 -11.73 26.21 3.96
C LEU A 241 -11.00 24.92 4.37
N ALA A 242 -11.21 24.46 5.60
CA ALA A 242 -10.47 23.37 6.19
C ALA A 242 -11.34 22.49 7.09
N GLY A 243 -11.06 21.19 7.12
CA GLY A 243 -11.70 20.24 8.04
C GLY A 243 -13.08 19.75 7.63
N HIS A 244 -13.55 20.08 6.42
CA HIS A 244 -14.76 19.45 5.89
C HIS A 244 -14.55 17.96 5.59
N SER A 245 -15.65 17.21 5.57
CA SER A 245 -15.67 15.75 5.43
C SER A 245 -14.83 15.21 4.28
N HIS A 246 -14.87 15.86 3.11
CA HIS A 246 -14.11 15.44 1.95
C HIS A 246 -12.59 15.54 2.17
N GLN A 247 -12.10 16.55 2.90
CA GLN A 247 -10.68 16.61 3.28
C GLN A 247 -10.32 15.49 4.26
N ILE A 248 -11.19 15.23 5.24
CA ILE A 248 -10.99 14.17 6.22
C ILE A 248 -10.95 12.80 5.52
N PHE A 249 -11.85 12.57 4.56
CA PHE A 249 -11.88 11.38 3.72
C PHE A 249 -10.53 11.13 3.05
N HIS A 250 -9.93 12.13 2.40
CA HIS A 250 -8.62 11.97 1.75
C HIS A 250 -7.49 11.63 2.72
N VAL A 251 -7.51 12.19 3.94
CA VAL A 251 -6.53 11.83 4.97
C VAL A 251 -6.66 10.35 5.33
N PHE A 252 -7.88 9.85 5.53
CA PHE A 252 -8.13 8.43 5.79
C PHE A 252 -7.74 7.52 4.61
N VAL A 253 -7.93 7.99 3.37
CA VAL A 253 -7.49 7.25 2.17
C VAL A 253 -5.96 7.07 2.19
N ILE A 254 -5.20 8.15 2.48
CA ILE A 254 -3.74 8.08 2.55
C ILE A 254 -3.27 7.19 3.72
N MET A 255 -3.86 7.33 4.90
CA MET A 255 -3.53 6.48 6.05
C MET A 255 -3.81 5.01 5.76
N GLY A 256 -4.94 4.69 5.13
CA GLY A 256 -5.27 3.33 4.73
C GLY A 256 -4.26 2.77 3.73
N ALA A 257 -3.90 3.55 2.70
CA ALA A 257 -2.92 3.13 1.71
C ALA A 257 -1.51 2.93 2.30
N LEU A 258 -1.11 3.73 3.29
CA LEU A 258 0.16 3.56 4.02
C LEU A 258 0.16 2.32 4.92
N ALA A 259 -0.95 2.04 5.60
CA ALA A 259 -1.10 0.81 6.36
C ALA A 259 -1.02 -0.41 5.43
N HIS A 260 -1.69 -0.35 4.27
CA HIS A 260 -1.60 -1.38 3.23
C HIS A 260 -0.18 -1.57 2.71
N TYR A 261 0.52 -0.47 2.43
CA TYR A 261 1.93 -0.51 2.05
C TYR A 261 2.77 -1.30 3.09
N GLY A 262 2.58 -1.04 4.38
CA GLY A 262 3.22 -1.81 5.46
C GLY A 262 2.89 -3.30 5.42
N ALA A 263 1.61 -3.67 5.25
CA ALA A 263 1.19 -5.07 5.09
C ALA A 263 1.87 -5.74 3.89
N THR A 264 1.90 -5.07 2.74
CA THR A 264 2.48 -5.61 1.50
C THR A 264 4.00 -5.77 1.57
N LEU A 265 4.71 -4.86 2.26
CA LEU A 265 6.13 -5.01 2.55
C LEU A 265 6.40 -6.24 3.42
N LEU A 266 5.60 -6.46 4.47
CA LEU A 266 5.74 -7.65 5.32
C LEU A 266 5.53 -8.94 4.53
N LEU A 267 4.52 -8.96 3.66
CA LEU A 267 4.26 -10.10 2.77
C LEU A 267 5.39 -10.33 1.76
N LEU A 268 5.96 -9.27 1.19
CA LEU A 268 7.12 -9.35 0.29
C LEU A 268 8.34 -9.93 1.03
N GLN A 269 8.67 -9.38 2.21
CA GLN A 269 9.78 -9.85 3.04
C GLN A 269 9.63 -11.31 3.48
N TRP A 270 8.40 -11.74 3.78
CA TRP A 270 8.09 -13.13 4.06
C TRP A 270 8.44 -14.03 2.87
N ARG A 271 8.06 -13.61 1.65
CA ARG A 271 8.28 -14.37 0.41
C ARG A 271 9.73 -14.35 -0.06
N ASP A 272 10.50 -13.30 0.27
CA ASP A 272 11.95 -13.30 0.06
C ASP A 272 12.64 -14.41 0.87
N ARG A 273 12.06 -14.84 1.99
CA ARG A 273 12.60 -15.91 2.86
C ARG A 273 11.98 -17.28 2.60
N VAL A 274 10.72 -17.31 2.19
CA VAL A 274 9.92 -18.54 2.07
C VAL A 274 9.36 -18.66 0.66
N GLY A 275 9.87 -19.65 -0.08
CA GLY A 275 9.42 -20.01 -1.42
C GLY A 275 8.31 -21.07 -1.39
N CYS A 276 8.08 -21.71 -2.53
CA CYS A 276 7.06 -22.76 -2.69
C CYS A 276 7.58 -24.19 -2.52
N ASN A 277 8.85 -24.37 -2.13
CA ASN A 277 9.48 -25.69 -2.00
C ASN A 277 9.34 -26.32 -0.60
N GLY A 278 8.44 -25.83 0.25
CA GLY A 278 8.11 -26.48 1.52
C GLY A 278 6.91 -27.39 1.34
N THR A 279 7.13 -28.71 1.36
CA THR A 279 6.06 -29.68 1.61
C THR A 279 5.41 -29.36 2.95
N VAL A 280 4.07 -29.30 2.93
CA VAL A 280 3.19 -29.20 4.10
C VAL A 280 3.55 -30.23 5.16
#